data_AF-A0A7Z0MP54-F1
#
_entry.id   AF-A0A7Z0MP54-F1
#
_cell.length_a   1.000
_cell.length_b   1.000
_cell.length_c   1.000
_cell.angle_alpha   90.00
_cell.angle_beta   90.00
_cell.angle_gamma   90.00
#
_symmetry.space_group_name_H-M   'P 1'
#
loop_
_entity.id
_entity.type
_entity.pdbx_description
1 polymer ?
#
loop_
_entity_poly.entity_id
_entity_poly.type
_entity_poly.pdbx_seq_one_letter_code
_entity_poly.pdbx_strand_id
1 'polypeptide(L)'
;MTNTAPPQRYLIQPVPFEGKYQTDARDTLDLPSLTQAKVWNGANDPALPGNLITYTIAVNNIGKEVASDVVITDTPDSLGEFVVGSVVASADGTVVLGNNPGDTSIEVEFQSLAVSAR
;
A
#
# COMPACT_ATOMS: atom_id res chain seq x y z
N MET A 1 -4.18 27.28 -5.33
CA MET A 1 -3.78 26.53 -6.54
C MET A 1 -3.30 25.17 -6.09
N THR A 2 -4.18 24.17 -6.00
CA THR A 2 -3.77 22.80 -5.65
C THR A 2 -3.59 22.03 -6.95
N ASN A 3 -2.34 21.96 -7.38
CA ASN A 3 -1.94 21.12 -8.51
C ASN A 3 -1.92 19.67 -8.02
N THR A 4 -3.07 19.01 -8.01
CA THR A 4 -3.13 17.56 -7.83
C THR A 4 -2.92 16.95 -9.21
N ALA A 5 -1.67 16.62 -9.52
CA ALA A 5 -1.36 15.85 -10.71
C ALA A 5 -2.15 14.52 -10.65
N PRO A 6 -2.84 14.10 -11.71
CA PRO A 6 -3.50 12.80 -11.73
C PRO A 6 -2.42 11.71 -11.55
N PRO A 7 -2.73 10.58 -10.88
CA PRO A 7 -1.79 9.49 -10.72
C PRO A 7 -1.31 9.05 -12.10
N GLN A 8 -0.05 9.34 -12.41
CA GLN A 8 0.57 8.97 -13.67
C GLN A 8 0.64 7.45 -13.68
N ARG A 9 -0.22 6.83 -14.48
CA ARG A 9 -0.15 5.40 -14.75
C ARG A 9 1.20 5.16 -15.40
N TYR A 10 2.16 4.62 -14.64
CA TYR A 10 3.53 4.41 -15.09
C TYR A 10 3.51 3.43 -16.27
N LEU A 11 3.49 3.95 -17.49
CA LEU A 11 3.70 3.17 -18.70
C LEU A 11 5.16 2.76 -18.67
N ILE A 12 5.43 1.55 -18.18
CA ILE A 12 6.76 0.97 -18.25
C ILE A 12 7.10 0.87 -19.74
N GLN A 13 8.13 1.60 -20.18
CA GLN A 13 8.63 1.43 -21.53
C GLN A 13 9.24 0.02 -21.65
N PRO A 14 8.97 -0.74 -22.72
CA PRO A 14 9.64 -2.01 -22.94
C PRO A 14 11.16 -1.80 -22.94
N VAL A 15 11.89 -2.59 -22.15
CA VAL A 15 13.35 -2.56 -22.09
C VAL A 15 13.88 -3.79 -22.85
N PRO A 16 14.16 -3.69 -24.16
CA PRO A 16 14.68 -4.81 -24.92
C PRO A 16 16.10 -5.16 -24.45
N PHE A 17 16.37 -6.45 -24.28
CA PHE A 17 17.71 -6.97 -24.05
C PHE A 17 17.88 -8.30 -24.81
N GLU A 18 19.11 -8.60 -25.22
CA GLU A 18 19.45 -9.84 -25.93
C GLU A 18 20.43 -10.67 -25.08
N GLY A 19 20.16 -11.97 -24.95
CA GLY A 19 21.05 -12.94 -24.29
C GLY A 19 21.46 -14.07 -25.23
N LYS A 20 22.74 -14.46 -25.21
CA LYS A 20 23.24 -15.68 -25.88
C LYS A 20 23.55 -16.74 -24.84
N TYR A 21 22.77 -17.81 -24.81
CA TYR A 21 22.94 -18.90 -23.85
C TYR A 21 23.67 -20.09 -24.52
N GLN A 22 24.69 -20.63 -23.84
CA GLN A 22 25.52 -21.73 -24.36
C GLN A 22 25.06 -23.11 -23.89
N THR A 23 24.18 -23.16 -22.89
CA THR A 23 23.56 -24.35 -22.29
C THR A 23 22.16 -24.00 -21.78
N ASP A 24 21.43 -24.96 -21.20
CA ASP A 24 20.16 -24.69 -20.52
C ASP A 24 20.37 -23.61 -19.44
N ALA A 25 19.73 -22.46 -19.64
CA ALA A 25 19.77 -21.32 -18.73
C ALA A 25 18.33 -20.87 -18.42
N ARG A 26 18.13 -20.38 -17.20
CA ARG A 26 16.88 -19.73 -16.79
C ARG A 26 17.19 -18.28 -16.50
N ASP A 27 16.46 -17.39 -17.17
CA ASP A 27 16.46 -15.97 -16.89
C ASP A 27 15.19 -15.64 -16.11
N THR A 28 15.31 -14.95 -14.99
CA THR A 28 14.17 -14.51 -14.19
C THR A 28 14.28 -13.04 -13.91
N LEU A 29 13.20 -12.31 -14.19
CA LEU A 29 13.08 -10.93 -13.82
C LEU A 29 12.78 -10.83 -12.32
N ASP A 30 13.74 -10.27 -11.58
CA ASP A 30 13.61 -10.06 -10.15
C ASP A 30 13.17 -8.61 -9.93
N LEU A 31 11.94 -8.45 -9.44
CA LEU A 31 11.29 -7.17 -9.19
C LEU A 31 10.51 -7.25 -7.87
N PRO A 32 10.24 -6.11 -7.22
CA PRO A 32 9.25 -6.05 -6.16
C PRO A 32 7.87 -6.37 -6.74
N SER A 33 7.04 -7.06 -5.96
CA SER A 33 5.65 -7.37 -6.33
C SER A 33 4.81 -7.23 -5.08
N LEU A 34 3.96 -6.22 -5.06
CA LEU A 34 3.15 -5.91 -3.89
C LEU A 34 1.75 -6.52 -4.05
N THR A 35 1.28 -7.17 -3.00
CA THR A 35 -0.13 -7.48 -2.81
C THR A 35 -0.69 -6.61 -1.71
N GLN A 36 -1.98 -6.28 -1.83
CA GLN A 36 -2.69 -5.43 -0.87
C GLN A 36 -3.99 -6.11 -0.43
N ALA A 37 -4.35 -5.91 0.83
CA ALA A 37 -5.63 -6.28 1.37
C ALA A 37 -6.11 -5.19 2.34
N LYS A 38 -7.39 -4.83 2.25
CA LYS A 38 -8.07 -4.01 3.24
C LYS A 38 -9.15 -4.88 3.86
N VAL A 39 -9.03 -5.15 5.15
CA VAL A 39 -9.94 -6.03 5.88
C VAL A 39 -10.52 -5.28 7.06
N TRP A 40 -11.75 -5.61 7.39
CA TRP A 40 -12.32 -5.37 8.70
C TRP A 40 -12.88 -6.69 9.16
N ASN A 41 -12.37 -7.19 10.29
CA ASN A 41 -12.86 -8.39 10.94
C ASN A 41 -13.17 -8.00 12.37
N GLY A 42 -14.38 -7.50 12.59
CA GLY A 42 -14.81 -6.96 13.88
C GLY A 42 -16.18 -7.49 14.29
N ALA A 43 -16.54 -7.24 15.55
CA ALA A 43 -17.78 -7.72 16.17
C ALA A 43 -19.09 -7.20 15.52
N ASN A 44 -18.99 -6.31 14.54
CA ASN A 44 -20.12 -5.58 13.97
C ASN A 44 -20.41 -5.96 12.52
N ASP A 45 -20.16 -7.19 12.06
CA ASP A 45 -20.47 -7.64 10.69
C ASP A 45 -21.87 -8.31 10.62
N PRO A 46 -22.89 -7.70 9.94
CA PRO A 46 -22.84 -6.49 9.11
C PRO A 46 -22.91 -5.18 9.91
N ALA A 47 -22.23 -4.14 9.42
CA ALA A 47 -22.12 -2.86 10.11
C ALA A 47 -23.48 -2.14 10.19
N LEU A 48 -23.83 -1.68 11.39
CA LEU A 48 -25.01 -0.85 11.64
C LEU A 48 -24.62 0.62 11.86
N PRO A 49 -25.53 1.58 11.60
CA PRO A 49 -25.27 2.99 11.88
C PRO A 49 -24.80 3.23 13.31
N GLY A 50 -23.72 4.01 13.47
CA GLY A 50 -23.08 4.31 14.76
C GLY A 50 -22.09 3.26 15.27
N ASN A 51 -21.89 2.14 14.54
CA ASN A 51 -20.83 1.20 14.88
C ASN A 51 -19.45 1.78 14.55
N LEU A 52 -18.49 1.58 15.46
CA LEU A 52 -17.08 1.83 15.18
C LEU A 52 -16.51 0.63 14.41
N ILE A 53 -15.89 0.93 13.26
CA ILE A 53 -15.32 -0.05 12.34
C ILE A 53 -13.82 0.19 12.27
N THR A 54 -13.04 -0.81 12.69
CA THR A 54 -11.57 -0.76 12.61
C THR A 54 -11.10 -1.50 11.36
N TYR A 55 -10.51 -0.77 10.42
CA TYR A 55 -9.89 -1.35 9.24
C TYR A 55 -8.43 -1.69 9.49
N THR A 56 -7.97 -2.78 8.88
CA THR A 56 -6.56 -3.15 8.78
C THR A 56 -6.19 -3.19 7.31
N ILE A 57 -5.17 -2.43 6.92
CA ILE A 57 -4.58 -2.47 5.58
C ILE A 57 -3.27 -3.25 5.68
N ALA A 58 -3.17 -4.31 4.91
CA ALA A 58 -1.95 -5.10 4.78
C ALA A 58 -1.39 -4.92 3.37
N VAL A 59 -0.11 -4.56 3.28
CA VAL A 59 0.66 -4.56 2.04
C VAL A 59 1.84 -5.50 2.22
N ASN A 60 2.02 -6.40 1.27
CA ASN A 60 2.98 -7.49 1.37
C ASN A 60 3.84 -7.56 0.10
N ASN A 61 5.16 -7.56 0.25
CA ASN A 61 6.06 -7.74 -0.89
C ASN A 61 6.30 -9.24 -1.14
N ILE A 62 5.61 -9.78 -2.14
CA ILE A 62 5.75 -11.16 -2.65
C ILE A 62 6.72 -11.26 -3.83
N GLY A 63 7.38 -10.15 -4.18
CA GLY A 63 8.41 -10.11 -5.21
C GLY A 63 9.72 -10.75 -4.75
N LYS A 64 10.75 -10.56 -5.56
CA LYS A 64 12.10 -11.04 -5.23
C LYS A 64 13.07 -9.93 -4.84
N GLU A 65 12.68 -8.68 -5.09
CA GLU A 65 13.44 -7.48 -4.72
C GLU A 65 12.70 -6.68 -3.66
N VAL A 66 13.45 -5.88 -2.89
CA VAL A 66 12.91 -4.93 -1.91
C VAL A 66 12.11 -3.85 -2.64
N ALA A 67 10.93 -3.49 -2.13
CA ALA A 67 10.18 -2.33 -2.63
C ALA A 67 10.62 -1.09 -1.87
N SER A 68 11.10 -0.04 -2.54
CA SER A 68 11.41 1.26 -1.93
C SER A 68 10.27 2.24 -2.11
N ASP A 69 10.22 3.27 -1.24
CA ASP A 69 9.32 4.42 -1.35
C ASP A 69 7.83 4.03 -1.51
N VAL A 70 7.37 3.09 -0.69
CA VAL A 70 5.99 2.59 -0.74
C VAL A 70 5.10 3.55 0.05
N VAL A 71 4.11 4.14 -0.64
CA VAL A 71 3.12 5.04 -0.04
C VAL A 71 1.75 4.34 -0.03
N ILE A 72 1.14 4.24 1.14
CA ILE A 72 -0.22 3.72 1.33
C ILE A 72 -1.15 4.89 1.60
N THR A 73 -2.10 5.10 0.70
CA THR A 73 -3.18 6.09 0.88
C THR A 73 -4.53 5.40 0.93
N ASP A 74 -5.42 5.88 1.80
CA ASP A 74 -6.81 5.43 1.84
C ASP A 74 -7.74 6.58 2.25
N THR A 75 -8.92 6.61 1.65
CA THR A 75 -9.97 7.58 1.98
C THR A 75 -11.23 6.79 2.35
N PRO A 76 -11.63 6.78 3.63
CA PRO A 76 -12.89 6.18 4.05
C PRO A 76 -14.09 6.78 3.31
N ASP A 77 -15.16 5.99 3.19
CA ASP A 77 -16.41 6.43 2.57
C ASP A 77 -17.04 7.58 3.37
N SER A 78 -17.68 8.53 2.67
CA SER A 78 -18.35 9.70 3.26
C SER A 78 -19.61 9.37 4.05
N LEU A 79 -20.13 8.14 3.96
CA LEU A 79 -21.23 7.63 4.79
C LEU A 79 -20.82 7.37 6.24
N GLY A 80 -19.51 7.28 6.52
CA GLY A 80 -18.95 7.14 7.86
C GLY A 80 -18.25 8.41 8.34
N GLU A 81 -17.99 8.47 9.64
CA GLU A 81 -17.12 9.49 10.24
C GLU A 81 -15.73 8.90 10.43
N PHE A 82 -14.71 9.54 9.83
CA PHE A 82 -13.32 9.15 10.06
C PHE A 82 -12.88 9.57 11.46
N VAL A 83 -12.32 8.64 12.21
CA VAL A 83 -11.82 8.90 13.57
C VAL A 83 -10.37 9.36 13.49
N VAL A 84 -10.16 10.68 13.52
CA VAL A 84 -8.83 11.28 13.59
C VAL A 84 -8.05 10.75 14.81
N GLY A 85 -6.77 10.44 14.63
CA GLY A 85 -5.90 9.95 15.71
C GLY A 85 -5.92 8.43 15.86
N SER A 86 -6.73 7.72 15.05
CA SER A 86 -6.83 6.26 15.08
C SER A 86 -5.80 5.55 14.19
N VAL A 87 -5.04 6.27 13.37
CA VAL A 87 -4.11 5.66 12.42
C VAL A 87 -2.85 5.22 13.14
N VAL A 88 -2.56 3.93 13.05
CA VAL A 88 -1.35 3.31 13.60
C VAL A 88 -0.64 2.57 12.48
N ALA A 89 0.65 2.85 12.30
CA ALA A 89 1.52 2.11 11.38
C ALA A 89 2.31 1.02 12.12
N SER A 90 2.77 0.01 11.39
CA SER A 90 3.78 -0.93 11.90
C SER A 90 5.13 -0.22 12.10
N ALA A 91 6.08 -0.89 12.78
CA ALA A 91 7.36 -0.28 13.17
C ALA A 91 8.16 0.35 12.02
N ASP A 92 8.01 -0.19 10.80
CA ASP A 92 8.73 0.27 9.60
C ASP A 92 7.96 1.36 8.81
N GLY A 93 6.74 1.69 9.24
CA GLY A 93 5.88 2.68 8.60
C GLY A 93 5.82 3.99 9.37
N THR A 94 5.72 5.10 8.64
CA THR A 94 5.53 6.45 9.21
C THR A 94 4.16 6.97 8.82
N VAL A 95 3.33 7.34 9.79
CA VAL A 95 2.04 8.00 9.52
C VAL A 95 2.30 9.46 9.15
N VAL A 96 2.01 9.82 7.90
CA VAL A 96 2.15 11.18 7.36
C VAL A 96 0.84 11.96 7.47
N LEU A 97 -0.30 11.28 7.33
CA LEU A 97 -1.64 11.86 7.37
C LEU A 97 -2.64 10.95 8.09
N GLY A 98 -3.65 11.54 8.75
CA GLY A 98 -4.79 10.84 9.36
C GLY A 98 -4.94 11.03 10.87
N ASN A 99 -3.98 11.70 11.50
CA ASN A 99 -3.96 11.92 12.96
C ASN A 99 -4.05 13.40 13.36
N ASN A 100 -4.19 14.32 12.40
CA ASN A 100 -4.36 15.74 12.67
C ASN A 100 -5.84 16.17 12.54
N PRO A 101 -6.28 17.20 13.30
CA PRO A 101 -7.65 17.70 13.19
C PRO A 101 -8.00 18.12 11.76
N GLY A 102 -9.12 17.59 11.25
CA GLY A 102 -9.61 17.87 9.89
C GLY A 102 -9.13 16.89 8.82
N ASP A 103 -8.24 15.95 9.16
CA ASP A 103 -7.88 14.88 8.24
C ASP A 103 -9.11 13.99 7.96
N THR A 104 -9.30 13.61 6.70
CA THR A 104 -10.36 12.69 6.25
C THR A 104 -9.82 11.50 5.46
N SER A 105 -8.50 11.40 5.32
CA SER A 105 -7.78 10.34 4.64
C SER A 105 -6.52 10.00 5.42
N ILE A 106 -5.91 8.88 5.06
CA ILE A 106 -4.66 8.44 5.65
C ILE A 106 -3.56 8.40 4.60
N GLU A 107 -2.34 8.60 5.05
CA GLU A 107 -1.12 8.39 4.28
C GLU A 107 -0.07 7.79 5.21
N VAL A 108 0.45 6.63 4.82
CA VAL A 108 1.52 5.93 5.55
C VAL A 108 2.63 5.60 4.57
N GLU A 109 3.85 6.03 4.91
CA GLU A 109 5.03 5.81 4.08
C GLU A 109 5.93 4.73 4.66
N PHE A 110 6.50 3.92 3.77
CA PHE A 110 7.53 2.93 4.08
C PHE A 110 8.73 3.20 3.16
N GLN A 111 9.87 3.52 3.77
CA GLN A 111 11.12 3.74 3.02
C GLN A 111 11.56 2.48 2.27
N SER A 112 11.36 1.33 2.90
CA SER A 112 11.60 0.03 2.28
C SER A 112 10.66 -1.02 2.84
N LEU A 113 10.14 -1.89 1.98
CA LEU A 113 9.39 -3.07 2.34
C LEU A 113 10.15 -4.32 1.87
N ALA A 114 10.73 -5.03 2.84
CA ALA A 114 11.48 -6.25 2.59
C ALA A 114 10.60 -7.36 1.97
N VAL A 115 11.23 -8.28 1.25
CA VAL A 115 10.54 -9.48 0.75
C VAL A 115 10.02 -10.28 1.94
N SER A 116 8.77 -10.68 1.85
CA SER A 116 8.10 -11.44 2.91
C SER A 116 8.78 -12.79 3.08
N ALA A 117 9.04 -13.20 4.33
CA ALA A 117 9.59 -14.52 4.60
C ALA A 117 8.64 -15.59 4.05
N ARG A 118 9.21 -16.53 3.28
CA ARG A 118 8.48 -17.57 2.55
C ARG A 118 8.29 -18.82 3.39
#